data_AF-A0A3M9ZF14-F1
#
_entry.id   AF-A0A3M9ZF14-F1
#
_cell.length_a   1.000
_cell.length_b   1.000
_cell.length_c   1.000
_cell.angle_alpha   90.00
_cell.angle_beta   90.00
_cell.angle_gamma   90.00
#
_symmetry.space_group_name_H-M   'P 1'
#
loop_
_entity.id
_entity.type
_entity.pdbx_description
1 polymer ?
#
loop_
_entity_poly.entity_id
_entity_poly.type
_entity_poly.pdbx_seq_one_letter_code
_entity_poly.pdbx_strand_id
1 'polypeptide(L)'
;DGEALINPQFFPFPASPYTAAIECGMEADVAAALAAHRELASRHDAMVVEGMGGAMVPIRAGYHVADLIADMGADALLVCPRRIGCVNHAIMSAGACASRGVRMAGIIINDTGGEAYPEAVLRRDLEALTGARVLASLGRLGGAGHAAASSALRSSMDVGALLGAGRRAEDPEAPAAS
;
A
#
# COMPACT_ATOMS: atom_id res chain seq x y z
N ASP A 1 -12.17 4.72 15.71
CA ASP A 1 -11.10 4.35 16.67
C ASP A 1 -10.37 5.60 17.16
N GLY A 2 -9.62 5.49 18.26
CA GLY A 2 -8.85 6.63 18.79
C GLY A 2 -7.64 6.98 17.91
N GLU A 3 -7.24 8.24 17.91
CA GLU A 3 -6.13 8.74 17.08
C GLU A 3 -4.81 8.01 17.35
N ALA A 4 -4.48 7.77 18.62
CA ALA A 4 -3.28 7.03 19.02
C ALA A 4 -3.28 5.55 18.59
N LEU A 5 -4.43 5.03 18.13
CA LEU A 5 -4.53 3.67 17.61
C LEU A 5 -4.48 3.64 16.08
N ILE A 6 -4.97 4.70 15.43
CA ILE A 6 -4.89 4.87 13.96
C ILE A 6 -3.48 5.30 13.54
N ASN A 7 -2.85 6.16 14.33
CA ASN A 7 -1.53 6.71 14.12
C ASN A 7 -0.71 6.61 15.42
N PRO A 8 -0.18 5.42 15.75
CA PRO A 8 0.45 5.15 17.04
C PRO A 8 1.74 5.90 17.28
N GLN A 9 2.36 6.44 16.23
CA GLN A 9 3.52 7.30 16.35
C GLN A 9 3.51 8.36 15.25
N PHE A 10 3.59 9.62 15.66
CA PHE A 10 3.63 10.75 14.75
C PHE A 10 4.94 11.53 14.93
N PHE A 11 5.55 11.90 13.80
CA PHE A 11 6.67 12.84 13.76
C PHE A 11 6.24 14.12 13.06
N PRO A 12 6.51 15.31 13.63
CA PRO A 12 6.13 16.59 13.01
C PRO A 12 7.04 16.97 11.83
N PHE A 13 8.16 16.27 11.65
CA PHE A 13 9.15 16.56 10.61
C PHE A 13 8.79 15.89 9.27
N PRO A 14 8.59 16.64 8.17
CA PRO A 14 8.16 16.08 6.90
C PRO A 14 9.31 15.40 6.16
N ALA A 15 9.62 14.16 6.54
CA ALA A 15 10.63 13.32 5.90
C ALA A 15 10.27 11.84 6.00
N SER A 16 11.17 10.96 5.53
CA SER A 16 11.08 9.52 5.82
C SER A 16 11.03 9.28 7.33
N PRO A 17 10.37 8.22 7.82
CA PRO A 17 10.32 7.95 9.26
C PRO A 17 11.73 7.78 9.86
N TYR A 18 12.69 7.20 9.12
CA TYR A 18 14.08 7.13 9.54
C TYR A 18 14.69 8.51 9.84
N THR A 19 14.56 9.45 8.89
CA THR A 19 15.07 10.81 9.07
C THR A 19 14.32 11.53 10.19
N ALA A 20 12.99 11.44 10.20
CA ALA A 20 12.16 12.14 11.17
C ALA A 20 12.44 11.69 12.62
N ALA A 21 12.66 10.38 12.82
CA ALA A 21 13.05 9.82 14.10
C ALA A 21 14.40 10.41 14.59
N ILE A 22 15.42 10.42 13.72
CA ILE A 22 16.73 11.00 14.05
C ILE A 22 16.63 12.49 14.42
N GLU A 23 15.94 13.29 13.59
CA GLU A 23 15.79 14.74 13.82
C GLU A 23 15.00 15.05 15.10
N CYS A 24 14.07 14.17 15.49
CA CYS A 24 13.31 14.29 16.73
C CYS A 24 14.00 13.67 17.96
N GLY A 25 15.19 13.07 17.80
CA GLY A 25 15.87 12.36 18.89
C GLY A 25 15.08 11.15 19.43
N MET A 26 14.30 10.52 18.55
CA MET A 26 13.39 9.41 18.84
C MET A 26 13.76 8.19 17.99
N GLU A 27 13.16 7.04 18.30
CA GLU A 27 13.21 5.85 17.45
C GLU A 27 11.82 5.53 16.89
N ALA A 28 11.77 4.96 15.69
CA ALA A 28 10.51 4.47 15.12
C ALA A 28 10.04 3.20 15.85
N ASP A 29 8.86 3.25 16.46
CA ASP A 29 8.25 2.17 17.22
C ASP A 29 7.40 1.27 16.32
N VAL A 30 8.10 0.37 15.63
CA VAL A 30 7.48 -0.66 14.78
C VAL A 30 6.56 -1.58 15.60
N ALA A 31 6.90 -1.86 16.86
CA ALA A 31 6.12 -2.75 17.70
C ALA A 31 4.75 -2.15 18.04
N ALA A 32 4.70 -0.84 18.34
CA ALA A 32 3.46 -0.11 18.53
C ALA A 32 2.59 -0.12 17.26
N ALA A 33 3.19 0.08 16.08
CA ALA A 33 2.46 0.00 14.81
C ALA A 33 1.83 -1.38 14.57
N LEU A 34 2.58 -2.46 14.83
CA LEU A 34 2.07 -3.83 14.69
C LEU A 34 1.01 -4.18 15.74
N ALA A 35 1.16 -3.69 16.98
CA ALA A 35 0.15 -3.88 18.02
C ALA A 35 -1.17 -3.18 17.67
N ALA A 36 -1.08 -1.92 17.24
CA ALA A 36 -2.22 -1.15 16.78
C ALA A 36 -2.92 -1.82 15.58
N HIS A 37 -2.15 -2.31 14.61
CA HIS A 37 -2.67 -3.05 13.48
C HIS A 37 -3.46 -4.30 13.91
N ARG A 38 -2.91 -5.13 14.81
CA ARG A 38 -3.60 -6.33 15.32
C ARG A 38 -4.91 -5.98 16.05
N GLU A 39 -4.90 -4.93 16.85
CA GLU A 39 -6.11 -4.49 17.56
C GLU A 39 -7.17 -3.97 16.59
N LEU A 40 -6.80 -3.14 15.62
CA LEU A 40 -7.72 -2.70 14.56
C LEU A 40 -8.24 -3.88 13.74
N ALA A 41 -7.38 -4.84 13.38
CA ALA A 41 -7.76 -6.04 12.63
C ALA A 41 -8.82 -6.87 13.36
N SER A 42 -8.73 -6.95 14.69
CA SER A 42 -9.71 -7.68 15.50
C SER A 42 -11.09 -7.03 15.57
N ARG A 43 -11.19 -5.73 15.21
CA ARG A 43 -12.41 -4.93 15.35
C ARG A 43 -13.11 -4.65 14.03
N HIS A 44 -12.43 -4.84 12.91
CA HIS A 44 -12.92 -4.48 11.58
C HIS A 44 -12.79 -5.64 10.59
N ASP A 45 -13.81 -5.85 9.76
CA ASP A 45 -13.82 -6.90 8.72
C ASP A 45 -12.82 -6.66 7.58
N ALA A 46 -12.33 -5.42 7.46
CA ALA A 46 -11.39 -4.99 6.44
C ALA A 46 -10.59 -3.79 6.94
N MET A 47 -9.34 -3.70 6.52
CA MET A 47 -8.46 -2.59 6.83
C MET A 47 -7.75 -2.08 5.59
N VAL A 48 -7.60 -0.76 5.52
CA VAL A 48 -6.73 -0.09 4.57
C VAL A 48 -5.66 0.63 5.38
N VAL A 49 -4.41 0.26 5.14
CA VAL A 49 -3.25 0.89 5.78
C VAL A 49 -2.56 1.76 4.74
N GLU A 50 -2.50 3.06 4.98
CA GLU A 50 -1.71 3.96 4.15
C GLU A 50 -0.22 3.81 4.51
N GLY A 51 0.61 3.55 3.50
CA GLY A 51 2.06 3.52 3.67
C GLY A 51 2.68 4.92 3.71
N MET A 52 3.97 5.01 4.00
CA MET A 52 4.71 6.28 4.03
C MET A 52 5.70 6.33 2.86
N GLY A 53 5.31 6.94 1.75
CA GLY A 53 6.12 7.01 0.54
C GLY A 53 6.17 5.68 -0.23
N GLY A 54 7.37 5.25 -0.65
CA GLY A 54 7.58 4.03 -1.44
C GLY A 54 7.92 2.79 -0.61
N ALA A 55 7.87 1.61 -1.24
CA ALA A 55 8.11 0.31 -0.59
C ALA A 55 9.48 0.21 0.11
N MET A 56 10.52 0.86 -0.43
CA MET A 56 11.87 0.88 0.13
C MET A 56 12.16 2.13 0.97
N VAL A 57 11.14 2.89 1.39
CA VAL A 57 11.36 3.99 2.35
C VAL A 57 11.80 3.39 3.69
N PRO A 58 12.93 3.85 4.26
CA PRO A 58 13.42 3.33 5.52
C PRO A 58 12.57 3.86 6.68
N ILE A 59 12.13 2.96 7.54
CA ILE A 59 11.52 3.28 8.83
C ILE A 59 12.60 3.34 9.91
N ARG A 60 13.54 2.38 9.87
CA ARG A 60 14.79 2.37 10.64
C ARG A 60 15.91 1.75 9.80
N ALA A 61 17.15 1.77 10.28
CA ALA A 61 18.26 1.15 9.55
C ALA A 61 17.96 -0.34 9.26
N GLY A 62 18.00 -0.72 7.98
CA GLY A 62 17.75 -2.10 7.53
C GLY A 62 16.27 -2.54 7.53
N TYR A 63 15.33 -1.65 7.82
CA TYR A 63 13.90 -1.98 7.89
C TYR A 63 13.06 -0.91 7.19
N HIS A 64 12.26 -1.33 6.22
CA HIS A 64 11.57 -0.47 5.26
C HIS A 64 10.06 -0.67 5.32
N VAL A 65 9.31 0.17 4.61
CA VAL A 65 7.84 0.04 4.50
C VAL A 65 7.43 -1.36 4.04
N ALA A 66 8.14 -1.96 3.08
CA ALA A 66 7.84 -3.32 2.62
C ALA A 66 8.06 -4.39 3.70
N ASP A 67 9.00 -4.18 4.64
CA ASP A 67 9.20 -5.07 5.79
C ASP A 67 8.00 -4.95 6.74
N LEU A 68 7.49 -3.74 6.98
CA LEU A 68 6.29 -3.52 7.79
C LEU A 68 5.03 -4.15 7.19
N ILE A 69 4.86 -4.05 5.86
CA ILE A 69 3.73 -4.71 5.17
C ILE A 69 3.81 -6.23 5.35
N ALA A 70 5.02 -6.80 5.25
CA ALA A 70 5.24 -8.23 5.48
C ALA A 70 4.91 -8.64 6.92
N ASP A 71 5.38 -7.89 7.92
CA ASP A 71 5.11 -8.16 9.34
C ASP A 71 3.63 -8.01 9.72
N MET A 72 2.88 -7.19 8.97
CA MET A 72 1.42 -7.09 9.09
C MET A 72 0.67 -8.26 8.44
N GLY A 73 1.34 -9.06 7.60
CA GLY A 73 0.69 -10.08 6.78
C GLY A 73 -0.29 -9.49 5.75
N ALA A 74 -0.06 -8.24 5.34
CA ALA A 74 -0.94 -7.53 4.43
C ALA A 74 -0.47 -7.66 2.97
N ASP A 75 -1.42 -7.59 2.04
CA ASP A 75 -1.11 -7.42 0.62
C ASP A 75 -0.82 -5.94 0.31
N ALA A 76 0.00 -5.69 -0.71
CA ALA A 76 0.29 -4.35 -1.20
C ALA A 76 -0.59 -3.95 -2.38
N LEU A 77 -1.10 -2.72 -2.35
CA LEU A 77 -1.72 -2.05 -3.49
C LEU A 77 -0.81 -0.92 -3.94
N LEU A 78 -0.24 -1.03 -5.15
CA LEU A 78 0.69 -0.03 -5.66
C LEU A 78 -0.05 1.11 -6.37
N VAL A 79 0.17 2.35 -5.94
CA VAL A 79 -0.32 3.53 -6.65
C VAL A 79 0.81 4.08 -7.53
N CYS A 80 0.58 4.12 -8.84
CA CYS A 80 1.59 4.47 -9.84
C CYS A 80 1.16 5.73 -10.63
N PRO A 81 1.99 6.79 -10.74
CA PRO A 81 1.63 7.98 -11.49
C PRO A 81 1.69 7.73 -13.00
N ARG A 82 0.78 8.32 -13.79
CA ARG A 82 0.83 8.26 -15.26
C ARG A 82 1.88 9.22 -15.84
N ARG A 83 3.17 8.81 -15.81
CA ARG A 83 4.30 9.60 -16.34
C ARG A 83 5.49 8.75 -16.76
N ILE A 84 6.41 9.32 -17.53
CA ILE A 84 7.68 8.66 -17.86
C ILE A 84 8.47 8.32 -16.58
N GLY A 85 9.11 7.15 -16.58
CA GLY A 85 9.87 6.59 -15.45
C GLY A 85 9.04 5.79 -14.44
N CYS A 86 7.70 5.86 -14.50
CA CYS A 86 6.85 5.15 -13.54
C CYS A 86 6.95 3.62 -13.65
N VAL A 87 7.18 3.08 -14.85
CA VAL A 87 7.38 1.63 -15.07
C VAL A 87 8.58 1.10 -14.29
N ASN A 88 9.71 1.81 -14.31
CA ASN A 88 10.89 1.45 -13.51
C ASN A 88 10.56 1.40 -12.02
N HIS A 89 9.90 2.44 -11.49
CA HIS A 89 9.54 2.49 -10.08
C HIS A 89 8.55 1.38 -9.70
N ALA A 90 7.61 1.05 -10.58
CA ALA A 90 6.65 -0.02 -10.34
C ALA A 90 7.33 -1.39 -10.27
N ILE A 91 8.26 -1.68 -11.19
CA ILE A 91 9.04 -2.93 -11.19
C ILE A 91 9.88 -3.02 -9.92
N MET A 92 10.60 -1.95 -9.55
CA MET A 92 11.42 -1.93 -8.33
C MET A 92 10.56 -2.11 -7.06
N SER A 93 9.39 -1.47 -7.00
CA SER A 93 8.49 -1.56 -5.85
C SER A 93 7.86 -2.96 -5.75
N ALA A 94 7.41 -3.52 -6.88
CA ALA A 94 6.89 -4.88 -6.93
C ALA A 94 7.95 -5.92 -6.54
N GLY A 95 9.18 -5.76 -7.05
CA GLY A 95 10.31 -6.62 -6.68
C GLY A 95 10.67 -6.52 -5.20
N ALA A 96 10.66 -5.31 -4.62
CA ALA A 96 10.92 -5.10 -3.20
C ALA A 96 9.88 -5.80 -2.32
N CYS A 97 8.60 -5.71 -2.66
CA CYS A 97 7.51 -6.42 -1.99
C CYS A 97 7.66 -7.94 -2.15
N ALA A 98 7.84 -8.42 -3.39
CA ALA A 98 7.97 -9.84 -3.69
C ALA A 98 9.15 -10.49 -2.94
N SER A 99 10.28 -9.79 -2.83
CA SER A 99 11.46 -10.28 -2.10
C SER A 99 11.23 -10.51 -0.59
N ARG A 100 10.13 -9.95 -0.06
CA ARG A 100 9.71 -10.07 1.35
C ARG A 100 8.44 -10.92 1.52
N GLY A 101 8.01 -11.61 0.47
CA GLY A 101 6.78 -12.40 0.49
C GLY A 101 5.49 -11.57 0.47
N VAL A 102 5.58 -10.25 0.27
CA VAL A 102 4.40 -9.39 0.16
C VAL A 102 3.79 -9.55 -1.23
N ARG A 103 2.54 -10.01 -1.28
CA ARG A 103 1.82 -10.12 -2.55
C ARG A 103 1.35 -8.75 -3.01
N MET A 104 1.41 -8.52 -4.31
CA MET A 104 0.82 -7.33 -4.92
C MET A 104 -0.65 -7.62 -5.26
N ALA A 105 -1.59 -7.08 -4.49
CA ALA A 105 -3.02 -7.19 -4.75
C ALA A 105 -3.42 -6.51 -6.07
N GLY A 106 -2.67 -5.50 -6.49
CA GLY A 106 -2.82 -4.88 -7.80
C GLY A 106 -2.16 -3.51 -7.89
N ILE A 107 -2.42 -2.84 -9.01
CA ILE A 107 -1.88 -1.51 -9.30
C ILE A 107 -3.03 -0.55 -9.62
N ILE A 108 -2.97 0.66 -9.08
CA ILE A 108 -3.82 1.79 -9.46
C ILE A 108 -2.97 2.79 -10.23
N ILE A 109 -3.39 3.13 -11.45
CA ILE A 109 -2.82 4.24 -12.21
C ILE A 109 -3.47 5.54 -11.72
N ASN A 110 -2.67 6.52 -11.32
CA ASN A 110 -3.15 7.84 -10.89
C ASN A 110 -2.62 8.92 -11.85
N ASP A 111 -3.51 9.57 -12.60
CA ASP A 111 -3.13 10.68 -13.49
C ASP A 111 -2.93 11.97 -12.68
N THR A 112 -1.66 12.34 -12.50
CA THR A 112 -1.27 13.57 -11.81
C THR A 112 -1.01 14.75 -12.75
N GLY A 113 -1.31 14.62 -14.04
CA GLY A 113 -1.13 15.68 -15.04
C GLY A 113 0.28 15.87 -15.59
N GLY A 114 1.17 14.88 -15.44
CA GLY A 114 2.52 14.89 -16.00
C GLY A 114 2.59 14.56 -17.50
N GLU A 115 3.81 14.44 -18.03
CA GLU A 115 4.06 14.02 -19.42
C GLU A 115 3.32 12.73 -19.75
N ALA A 116 2.55 12.77 -20.84
CA ALA A 116 1.54 11.79 -21.14
C ALA A 116 2.16 10.45 -21.57
N TYR A 117 2.27 9.51 -20.63
CA TYR A 117 2.38 8.10 -20.98
C TYR A 117 0.98 7.60 -21.41
N PRO A 118 0.79 7.03 -22.62
CA PRO A 118 -0.51 6.51 -23.04
C PRO A 118 -1.04 5.44 -22.08
N GLU A 119 -2.23 5.64 -21.50
CA GLU A 119 -2.74 4.77 -20.42
C GLU A 119 -2.80 3.30 -20.82
N ALA A 120 -3.30 2.98 -22.02
CA ALA A 120 -3.42 1.61 -22.49
C ALA A 120 -2.05 0.92 -22.59
N VAL A 121 -1.02 1.65 -23.02
CA VAL A 121 0.36 1.15 -23.09
C VAL A 121 0.92 0.97 -21.68
N LEU A 122 0.70 1.95 -20.80
CA LEU A 122 1.17 1.87 -19.42
C LEU A 122 0.57 0.68 -18.69
N ARG A 123 -0.75 0.49 -18.82
CA ARG A 123 -1.47 -0.64 -18.25
C ARG A 123 -0.87 -1.97 -18.69
N ARG A 124 -0.74 -2.17 -20.00
CA ARG A 124 -0.16 -3.39 -20.58
C ARG A 124 1.24 -3.65 -20.01
N ASP A 125 2.09 -2.64 -19.98
CA ASP A 125 3.47 -2.78 -19.55
C ASP A 125 3.58 -3.06 -18.05
N LEU A 126 2.78 -2.38 -17.22
CA LEU A 126 2.72 -2.65 -15.78
C LEU A 126 2.28 -4.08 -15.51
N GLU A 127 1.21 -4.55 -16.15
CA GLU A 127 0.72 -5.93 -15.95
C GLU A 127 1.75 -6.98 -16.40
N ALA A 128 2.35 -6.78 -17.58
CA ALA A 128 3.33 -7.72 -18.13
C ALA A 128 4.64 -7.76 -17.33
N LEU A 129 5.12 -6.63 -16.83
CA LEU A 129 6.45 -6.52 -16.21
C LEU A 129 6.43 -6.71 -14.69
N THR A 130 5.29 -6.50 -14.03
CA THR A 130 5.16 -6.71 -12.57
C THR A 130 4.42 -8.00 -12.22
N GLY A 131 3.66 -8.57 -13.15
CA GLY A 131 2.74 -9.68 -12.90
C GLY A 131 1.49 -9.29 -12.11
N ALA A 132 1.34 -8.03 -11.71
CA ALA A 132 0.19 -7.53 -10.97
C ALA A 132 -0.85 -6.88 -11.90
N ARG A 133 -2.13 -7.15 -11.66
CA ARG A 133 -3.22 -6.57 -12.45
C ARG A 133 -3.38 -5.08 -12.16
N VAL A 134 -3.65 -4.28 -13.18
CA VAL A 134 -4.04 -2.89 -12.99
C VAL A 134 -5.54 -2.84 -12.72
N LEU A 135 -5.92 -2.50 -11.48
CA LEU A 135 -7.29 -2.56 -11.00
C LEU A 135 -8.11 -1.34 -11.43
N ALA A 136 -7.48 -0.17 -11.54
CA ALA A 136 -8.14 1.07 -11.90
C ALA A 136 -7.17 2.07 -12.53
N SER A 137 -7.73 3.02 -13.28
CA SER A 137 -7.05 4.27 -13.67
C SER A 137 -7.91 5.44 -13.22
N LEU A 138 -7.33 6.34 -12.45
CA LEU A 138 -7.98 7.53 -11.95
C LEU A 138 -7.50 8.74 -12.73
N GLY A 139 -8.45 9.43 -13.38
CA GLY A 139 -8.22 10.74 -13.99
C GLY A 139 -8.05 11.83 -12.95
N ARG A 140 -7.64 13.03 -13.40
CA ARG A 140 -7.52 14.20 -12.52
C ARG A 140 -8.88 14.58 -11.95
N LEU A 141 -8.95 14.68 -10.63
CA LEU A 141 -10.17 15.03 -9.91
C LEU A 141 -10.37 16.54 -9.68
N GLY A 142 -9.46 17.40 -10.15
CA GLY A 142 -9.67 18.85 -10.19
C GLY A 142 -10.01 19.52 -8.85
N GLY A 143 -9.49 19.00 -7.72
CA GLY A 143 -9.80 19.53 -6.38
C GLY A 143 -11.13 19.04 -5.81
N ALA A 144 -11.79 18.08 -6.46
CA ALA A 144 -13.01 17.50 -5.94
C ALA A 144 -12.74 16.74 -4.62
N GLY A 145 -13.56 17.02 -3.61
CA GLY A 145 -13.40 16.44 -2.27
C GLY A 145 -13.60 14.92 -2.23
N HIS A 146 -13.44 14.32 -1.05
CA HIS A 146 -13.47 12.85 -0.84
C HIS A 146 -14.65 12.12 -1.53
N ALA A 147 -15.82 12.75 -1.63
CA ALA A 147 -17.00 12.17 -2.28
C ALA A 147 -16.77 11.89 -3.78
N ALA A 148 -16.12 12.81 -4.50
CA ALA A 148 -15.86 12.66 -5.93
C ALA A 148 -14.76 11.63 -6.20
N ALA A 149 -13.71 11.61 -5.36
CA ALA A 149 -12.69 10.56 -5.41
C ALA A 149 -13.29 9.17 -5.16
N SER A 150 -14.15 9.06 -4.15
CA SER A 150 -14.86 7.82 -3.82
C SER A 150 -15.80 7.38 -4.94
N SER A 151 -16.49 8.31 -5.60
CA SER A 151 -17.31 8.01 -6.78
C SER A 151 -16.45 7.50 -7.95
N ALA A 152 -15.37 8.20 -8.27
CA ALA A 152 -14.46 7.81 -9.35
C ALA A 152 -13.83 6.42 -9.11
N LEU A 153 -13.42 6.13 -7.87
CA LEU A 153 -12.93 4.81 -7.47
C LEU A 153 -13.99 3.73 -7.64
N ARG A 154 -15.22 3.95 -7.15
CA ARG A 154 -16.32 2.99 -7.30
C ARG A 154 -16.69 2.73 -8.76
N SER A 155 -16.59 3.72 -9.62
CA SER A 155 -16.86 3.56 -11.05
C SER A 155 -15.72 2.91 -11.83
N SER A 156 -14.49 2.93 -11.30
CA SER A 156 -13.28 2.44 -11.98
C SER A 156 -12.71 1.15 -11.39
N MET A 157 -13.18 0.71 -10.23
CA MET A 157 -12.64 -0.44 -9.49
C MET A 157 -13.74 -1.25 -8.81
N ASP A 158 -13.62 -2.58 -8.88
CA ASP A 158 -14.37 -3.48 -8.01
C ASP A 158 -13.65 -3.62 -6.66
N VAL A 159 -14.09 -2.83 -5.69
CA VAL A 159 -13.56 -2.85 -4.32
C VAL A 159 -13.85 -4.20 -3.64
N GLY A 160 -14.95 -4.87 -4.00
CA GLY A 160 -15.31 -6.19 -3.44
C GLY A 160 -14.33 -7.26 -3.87
N ALA A 161 -13.89 -7.24 -5.14
CA ALA A 161 -12.84 -8.13 -5.63
C ALA A 161 -11.49 -7.89 -4.94
N LEU A 162 -11.14 -6.62 -4.65
CA LEU A 162 -9.93 -6.27 -3.91
C LEU A 162 -9.94 -6.82 -2.47
N LEU A 163 -11.07 -6.68 -1.78
CA LEU A 163 -11.24 -7.18 -0.40
C LEU A 163 -11.41 -8.70 -0.34
N GLY A 164 -11.94 -9.33 -1.39
CA GLY A 164 -12.11 -10.78 -1.49
C GLY A 164 -10.82 -11.55 -1.83
N ALA A 165 -9.86 -10.91 -2.50
CA ALA A 165 -8.58 -11.51 -2.87
C ALA A 165 -7.63 -11.74 -1.67
N GLY A 166 -7.86 -11.05 -0.55
CA GLY A 166 -7.14 -11.24 0.73
C GLY A 166 -7.74 -12.34 1.62
N ARG A 167 -8.97 -12.80 1.37
CA ARG A 167 -9.68 -13.81 2.21
C ARG A 167 -9.38 -15.26 1.83
N ARG A 168 -8.26 -15.56 1.16
CA ARG A 168 -7.89 -16.94 0.82
C ARG A 168 -6.49 -17.30 1.30
N ALA A 169 -6.42 -17.72 2.56
CA ALA A 169 -5.66 -18.85 3.08
C ALA A 169 -6.05 -19.03 4.56
N GLU A 170 -7.30 -19.46 4.82
CA GLU A 170 -7.51 -20.24 6.04
C GLU A 170 -6.90 -21.62 5.75
N ASP A 171 -5.93 -22.02 6.57
CA ASP A 171 -5.28 -23.34 6.51
C ASP A 171 -6.33 -24.45 6.47
N PRO A 172 -6.36 -25.30 5.43
CA PRO A 172 -7.17 -26.50 5.44
C PRO A 172 -6.39 -27.62 6.13
N GLU A 173 -6.04 -27.48 7.42
CA GLU A 173 -5.64 -28.62 8.27
C GLU A 173 -5.50 -28.22 9.75
N ALA A 174 -6.63 -28.08 10.44
CA ALA A 174 -6.65 -28.42 11.86
C ALA A 174 -6.81 -29.95 11.96
N PRO A 175 -5.86 -30.70 12.54
CA PRO A 175 -6.08 -32.12 12.76
C PRO A 175 -7.24 -32.28 13.74
N ALA A 176 -8.17 -33.17 13.39
CA ALA A 176 -9.23 -33.61 14.28
C ALA A 176 -8.63 -34.07 15.61
N ALA A 177 -9.29 -33.67 16.69
CA ALA A 177 -8.96 -34.04 18.06
C ALA A 177 -8.69 -35.55 18.22
N SER A 178 -7.68 -35.87 19.01
CA SER A 178 -7.59 -37.12 19.78
C SER A 178 -7.15 -36.80 21.20
#